data_AF-A0A383BYL2-F1
#
_entry.id   AF-A0A383BYL2-F1
#
_cell.length_a   1.000
_cell.length_b   1.000
_cell.length_c   1.000
_cell.angle_alpha   90.00
_cell.angle_beta   90.00
_cell.angle_gamma   90.00
#
_symmetry.space_group_name_H-M   'P 1'
#
loop_
_entity.id
_entity.type
_entity.pdbx_description
1 polymer ?
#
loop_
_entity_poly.entity_id
_entity_poly.type
_entity_poly.pdbx_seq_one_letter_code
_entity_poly.pdbx_strand_id
1 'polypeptide(L)' 'MAMSDNLLIVGGSGFVSGTVARRAVASGWRVWAVTRGR' A
#
# COMPACT_ATOMS: atom_id res chain seq x y z
N MET A 1 17.96 -10.46 -7.20
CA MET A 1 16.68 -10.19 -6.50
C MET A 1 16.59 -8.69 -6.28
N ALA A 2 15.65 -8.00 -6.91
CA ALA A 2 15.39 -6.60 -6.55
C ALA A 2 14.80 -6.58 -5.13
N MET A 3 15.33 -5.73 -4.24
CA MET A 3 14.73 -5.52 -2.92
C MET A 3 13.30 -4.98 -3.13
N SER A 4 12.32 -5.66 -2.57
CA SER A 4 10.96 -5.13 -2.51
C SER A 4 10.91 -4.06 -1.44
N ASP A 5 10.72 -2.81 -1.86
CA ASP A 5 10.59 -1.69 -0.94
C ASP A 5 9.28 -1.78 -0.14
N ASN A 6 9.34 -1.31 1.11
CA ASN A 6 8.23 -1.34 2.06
C ASN A 6 7.43 -0.03 1.99
N LEU A 7 6.10 -0.11 1.87
CA LEU A 7 5.20 1.04 1.85
C LEU A 7 4.11 0.93 2.92
N LEU A 8 3.98 1.95 3.78
CA LEU A 8 2.87 2.10 4.73
C LEU A 8 1.90 3.17 4.24
N ILE A 9 0.61 2.85 4.19
CA ILE A 9 -0.47 3.75 3.82
C ILE A 9 -1.44 3.88 5.00
N VAL A 10 -1.62 5.10 5.51
CA VAL A 10 -2.63 5.43 6.52
C VAL A 10 -3.91 5.91 5.82
N GLY A 11 -5.06 5.33 6.18
CA GLY A 11 -6.32 5.59 5.49
C GLY A 11 -6.47 4.79 4.20
N GLY A 12 -6.00 3.54 4.19
CA GLY A 12 -5.93 2.67 3.00
C GLY A 12 -7.26 2.36 2.29
N SER A 13 -8.40 2.65 2.93
CA SER A 13 -9.74 2.45 2.35
C SER A 13 -10.23 3.61 1.47
N GLY A 14 -9.51 4.73 1.41
CA GLY A 14 -9.86 5.87 0.57
C GLY A 14 -9.73 5.58 -0.93
N PHE A 15 -10.41 6.38 -1.76
CA PHE A 15 -10.41 6.22 -3.23
C PHE A 15 -8.99 6.28 -3.82
N VAL A 16 -8.22 7.30 -3.43
CA VAL A 16 -6.84 7.50 -3.89
C VAL A 16 -5.90 6.50 -3.25
N SER A 17 -5.94 6.37 -1.92
CA SER A 17 -5.04 5.50 -1.16
C SER A 17 -5.19 4.02 -1.55
N GLY A 18 -6.41 3.53 -1.78
CA GLY A 18 -6.64 2.17 -2.28
C GLY A 18 -6.10 1.96 -3.71
N THR A 19 -6.17 2.99 -4.56
CA THR A 19 -5.58 2.94 -5.91
C THR A 19 -4.06 2.92 -5.86
N VAL A 20 -3.45 3.73 -4.98
CA VAL A 20 -2.00 3.72 -4.74
C VAL A 20 -1.53 2.36 -4.21
N ALA A 21 -2.25 1.79 -3.23
CA ALA A 21 -1.92 0.47 -2.68
C ALA A 21 -1.88 -0.61 -3.77
N ARG A 22 -2.90 -0.66 -4.64
CA ARG A 22 -2.95 -1.61 -5.77
C ARG A 22 -1.80 -1.43 -6.74
N ARG A 23 -1.46 -0.19 -7.09
CA ARG A 23 -0.35 0.11 -8.00
C ARG A 23 1.00 -0.27 -7.39
N ALA A 24 1.23 0.05 -6.12
CA ALA A 24 2.47 -0.28 -5.41
C ALA A 24 2.69 -1.80 -5.34
N VAL A 25 1.64 -2.58 -5.00
CA VAL A 25 1.70 -4.05 -5.05
C VAL A 25 2.04 -4.55 -6.46
N ALA A 26 1.37 -4.02 -7.50
CA ALA A 26 1.66 -4.39 -8.89
C ALA A 26 3.11 -4.02 -9.32
N SER A 27 3.71 -3.02 -8.69
CA SER A 27 5.11 -2.62 -8.89
C SER A 27 6.11 -3.39 -8.02
N GLY A 28 5.68 -4.41 -7.26
CA GLY A 28 6.56 -5.27 -6.47
C GLY A 28 6.85 -4.77 -5.04
N TRP A 29 6.10 -3.76 -4.56
CA TRP A 29 6.25 -3.26 -3.20
C TRP A 29 5.54 -4.16 -2.19
N ARG A 30 6.09 -4.25 -0.98
CA ARG A 30 5.40 -4.82 0.17
C ARG A 30 4.59 -3.71 0.85
N VAL A 31 3.26 -3.81 0.78
CA VAL A 31 2.36 -2.74 1.22
C VAL A 31 1.63 -3.13 2.51
N TRP A 32 1.60 -2.21 3.47
CA TRP A 32 0.67 -2.20 4.60
C TRP A 32 -0.29 -1.04 4.47
N ALA A 33 -1.58 -1.30 4.56
CA ALA A 33 -2.62 -0.28 4.44
C ALA A 33 -3.51 -0.34 5.67
N VAL A 34 -3.37 0.64 6.56
CA VAL A 34 -4.10 0.69 7.84
C VAL A 34 -5.31 1.60 7.73
N THR A 35 -6.35 1.28 8.49
CA THR A 35 -7.56 2.08 8.59
C THR A 35 -7.89 2.27 10.07
N ARG A 36 -8.76 3.22 10.44
CA ARG A 36 -9.07 3.40 11.85
C ARG A 36 -9.67 2.11 12.43
N GLY A 37 -9.03 1.55 13.46
CA GLY A 37 -9.42 0.30 14.11
C GLY A 37 -8.91 -0.99 13.44
N ARG A 38 -8.02 -0.90 12.44
CA ARG A 38 -7.36 -2.04 11.79
C ARG A 38 -5.92 -1.75 11.41
#